data_AF-A0A1Q6WF45-F1
#
_entry.id   AF-A0A1Q6WF45-F1
#
_cell.length_a   1.000
_cell.length_b   1.000
_cell.length_c   1.000
_cell.angle_alpha   90.00
_cell.angle_beta   90.00
_cell.angle_gamma   90.00
#
_symmetry.space_group_name_H-M   'P 1'
#
loop_
_entity.id
_entity.type
_entity.pdbx_description
1 polymer ?
#
loop_
_entity_poly.entity_id
_entity_poly.type
_entity_poly.pdbx_seq_one_letter_code
_entity_poly.pdbx_strand_id
1 'polypeptide(L)'
;MIERSGAMNAWEALKRLAPQFRYSEKRDGQPTQLERRGRSSILLNDAPRVFVDGADVVDFRSLTQIPASTIFSIEILNGIEGTTYYGSNAVSGVILIRTKNGS
;
A
#
# COMPACT_ATOMS: atom_id res chain seq x y z
N MET A 1 -11.61 -4.79 -12.23
CA MET A 1 -12.15 -3.59 -11.54
C MET A 1 -12.19 -3.89 -10.05
N ILE A 2 -11.59 -3.03 -9.23
CA ILE A 2 -11.46 -3.21 -7.77
C ILE A 2 -12.83 -3.29 -7.08
N GLU A 3 -13.87 -2.73 -7.70
CA GLU A 3 -15.28 -2.82 -7.30
C GLU A 3 -15.83 -4.26 -7.24
N ARG A 4 -15.21 -5.24 -7.92
CA ARG A 4 -15.60 -6.66 -7.85
C ARG A 4 -14.79 -7.49 -6.84
N SER A 5 -13.85 -6.87 -6.12
CA SER A 5 -12.96 -7.59 -5.18
C SER A 5 -13.62 -7.95 -3.84
N GLY A 6 -14.80 -7.39 -3.53
CA GLY A 6 -15.43 -7.51 -2.21
C GLY A 6 -14.68 -6.78 -1.10
N ALA A 7 -13.68 -5.96 -1.44
CA ALA A 7 -13.00 -5.09 -0.48
C ALA A 7 -13.91 -3.94 -0.07
N MET A 8 -13.92 -3.61 1.23
CA MET A 8 -14.70 -2.49 1.76
C MET A 8 -13.93 -1.17 1.70
N ASN A 9 -12.59 -1.23 1.80
CA ASN A 9 -11.71 -0.06 1.84
C ASN A 9 -10.37 -0.31 1.11
N ALA A 10 -9.52 0.71 1.05
CA ALA A 10 -8.23 0.64 0.37
C ALA A 10 -7.26 -0.37 1.00
N TRP A 11 -7.27 -0.51 2.33
CA TRP A 11 -6.47 -1.52 3.01
C TRP A 11 -6.85 -2.95 2.58
N GLU A 12 -8.14 -3.24 2.57
CA GLU A 12 -8.72 -4.51 2.11
C GLU A 12 -8.44 -4.78 0.62
N ALA A 13 -8.52 -3.75 -0.21
CA ALA A 13 -8.21 -3.86 -1.64
C ALA A 13 -6.72 -4.15 -1.84
N LEU A 14 -5.86 -3.44 -1.12
CA LEU A 14 -4.42 -3.62 -1.18
C LEU A 14 -4.01 -5.05 -0.78
N LYS A 15 -4.55 -5.58 0.32
CA LYS A 15 -4.31 -6.97 0.77
C LYS A 15 -4.58 -8.01 -0.32
N ARG A 16 -5.64 -7.80 -1.10
CA ARG A 16 -6.06 -8.72 -2.16
C ARG A 16 -5.20 -8.61 -3.42
N LEU A 17 -4.85 -7.38 -3.80
CA LEU A 17 -4.09 -7.12 -5.03
C LEU A 17 -2.59 -7.35 -4.88
N ALA A 18 -2.09 -7.29 -3.65
CA ALA A 18 -0.66 -7.27 -3.38
C ALA A 18 -0.24 -8.37 -2.37
N PRO A 19 -0.54 -9.66 -2.66
CA PRO A 19 -0.30 -10.77 -1.73
C PRO A 19 1.18 -11.03 -1.41
N GLN A 20 2.10 -10.43 -2.17
CA GLN A 20 3.53 -10.45 -1.87
C GLN A 20 3.91 -9.64 -0.63
N PHE A 21 2.99 -8.85 -0.05
CA PHE A 21 3.23 -8.17 1.23
C PHE A 21 2.62 -8.93 2.41
N ARG A 22 3.20 -8.70 3.58
CA ARG A 22 2.70 -9.10 4.89
C ARG A 22 1.97 -7.90 5.49
N TYR A 23 0.77 -8.17 5.97
CA TYR A 23 -0.13 -7.19 6.55
C TYR A 23 -0.37 -7.58 7.99
N SER A 24 -0.14 -6.65 8.90
CA SER A 24 -0.44 -6.83 10.33
C SER A 24 -1.57 -5.92 10.73
N GLU A 25 -2.47 -6.46 11.55
CA GLU A 25 -3.67 -5.78 12.04
C GLU A 25 -3.83 -6.07 13.53
N LYS A 26 -4.46 -5.14 14.25
CA LYS A 26 -4.92 -5.41 15.61
C LYS A 26 -6.16 -6.30 15.59
N ARG A 27 -6.58 -6.77 16.77
CA ARG A 27 -7.80 -7.59 16.96
C ARG A 27 -9.09 -6.92 16.45
N ASP A 28 -9.10 -5.60 16.33
CA ASP A 28 -10.22 -4.80 15.83
C ASP A 28 -10.15 -4.51 14.32
N GLY A 29 -9.16 -5.07 13.61
CA GLY A 29 -8.97 -4.85 12.17
C GLY A 29 -8.23 -3.56 11.82
N GLN A 30 -7.71 -2.80 12.80
CA GLN A 30 -6.89 -1.63 12.49
C GLN A 30 -5.52 -2.04 11.94
N PRO A 31 -5.09 -1.48 10.80
CA PRO A 31 -3.79 -1.78 10.23
C PRO A 31 -2.66 -1.23 11.11
N THR A 32 -1.60 -2.03 11.26
CA THR A 32 -0.43 -1.66 12.05
C THR A 32 0.86 -1.67 11.25
N GLN A 33 0.99 -2.60 10.29
CA GLN A 33 2.25 -2.80 9.59
C GLN A 33 2.05 -3.39 8.20
N LEU A 34 2.91 -2.98 7.28
CA LEU A 34 3.00 -3.44 5.91
C LEU A 34 4.46 -3.71 5.55
N GLU A 35 4.79 -4.93 5.14
CA GLU A 35 6.16 -5.35 4.86
C GLU A 35 6.23 -6.30 3.67
N ARG A 36 7.37 -6.39 3.00
CA ARG A 36 7.55 -7.38 1.92
C ARG A 36 7.70 -8.80 2.47
N ARG A 37 7.06 -9.78 1.81
CA ARG A 37 7.28 -11.21 2.11
C ARG A 37 8.61 -11.65 1.48
N GLY A 38 9.55 -12.09 2.31
CA GLY A 38 10.72 -12.85 1.91
C GLY A 38 11.95 -12.02 1.54
N ARG A 39 13.11 -12.51 2.03
CA ARG A 39 14.49 -12.02 1.92
C ARG A 39 14.76 -10.66 2.59
N SER A 40 15.54 -10.74 3.69
CA SER A 40 16.28 -9.65 4.35
C SER A 40 15.66 -9.00 5.60
N SER A 41 14.96 -9.74 6.47
CA SER A 41 14.60 -9.25 7.82
C SER A 41 15.79 -9.16 8.79
N ILE A 42 17.04 -9.27 8.33
CA ILE A 42 18.20 -9.33 9.23
C ILE A 42 18.56 -7.95 9.79
N LEU A 43 18.44 -6.85 9.03
CA LEU A 43 18.79 -5.50 9.53
C LEU A 43 18.07 -4.31 8.86
N LEU A 44 17.28 -4.49 7.78
CA LEU A 44 16.66 -3.38 7.05
C LEU A 44 15.13 -3.45 7.10
N ASN A 45 14.51 -2.30 7.38
CA ASN A 45 13.07 -2.11 7.36
C ASN A 45 12.55 -2.16 5.91
N ASP A 46 12.21 -3.35 5.42
CA ASP A 46 11.77 -3.61 4.03
C ASP A 46 10.28 -3.24 3.80
N ALA A 47 9.82 -2.17 4.45
CA ALA A 47 8.47 -1.65 4.28
C ALA A 47 8.41 -0.79 3.00
N PRO A 48 7.48 -1.08 2.06
CA PRO A 48 7.28 -0.21 0.91
C PRO A 48 6.66 1.12 1.35
N ARG A 49 6.91 2.19 0.60
CA ARG A 49 6.19 3.46 0.81
C ARG A 49 4.83 3.42 0.14
N VAL A 50 3.83 4.00 0.78
CA VAL A 50 2.46 4.03 0.26
C VAL A 50 2.06 5.46 0.01
N PHE A 51 1.56 5.76 -1.18
CA PHE A 51 1.01 7.08 -1.53
C PHE A 51 -0.44 6.95 -1.92
N VAL A 52 -1.26 7.91 -1.47
CA VAL A 52 -2.65 8.08 -1.92
C VAL A 52 -2.74 9.41 -2.62
N ASP A 53 -3.08 9.42 -3.91
CA ASP A 53 -3.18 10.63 -4.75
C ASP A 53 -1.94 11.53 -4.64
N GLY A 54 -0.75 10.92 -4.50
CA GLY A 54 0.53 11.61 -4.35
C GLY A 54 0.92 12.01 -2.93
N ALA A 55 0.04 11.86 -1.94
CA ALA A 55 0.34 12.10 -0.53
C ALA A 55 0.95 10.86 0.15
N ASP A 56 2.06 11.02 0.86
CA ASP A 56 2.74 9.92 1.59
C ASP A 56 1.88 9.47 2.79
N VAL A 57 1.58 8.18 2.86
CA VAL A 57 0.76 7.56 3.90
C VAL A 57 1.68 6.95 4.94
N VAL A 58 1.84 7.68 6.04
CA VAL A 58 2.62 7.23 7.21
C VAL A 58 1.76 6.40 8.17
N ASP A 59 0.47 6.74 8.33
CA ASP A 59 -0.48 5.98 9.14
C ASP A 59 -1.45 5.19 8.25
N PHE A 60 -1.28 3.86 8.23
CA PHE A 60 -2.11 2.97 7.44
C PHE A 60 -3.60 3.00 7.85
N ARG A 61 -3.96 3.51 9.03
CA ARG A 61 -5.37 3.70 9.43
C ARG A 61 -6.13 4.64 8.50
N SER A 62 -5.44 5.52 7.79
CA SER A 62 -6.06 6.36 6.76
C SER A 62 -6.59 5.52 5.59
N LEU A 63 -5.97 4.37 5.30
CA LEU A 63 -6.41 3.47 4.21
C LEU A 63 -7.73 2.75 4.52
N THR A 64 -8.10 2.60 5.79
CA THR A 64 -9.40 2.03 6.15
C THR A 64 -10.54 3.03 5.98
N GLN A 65 -10.22 4.33 5.91
CA GLN A 65 -11.19 5.41 5.72
C GLN A 65 -11.50 5.69 4.25
N ILE A 66 -10.68 5.17 3.33
CA ILE A 66 -10.87 5.29 1.88
C ILE A 66 -11.73 4.14 1.39
N PRO A 67 -12.96 4.36 0.91
CA PRO A 67 -13.82 3.29 0.41
C PRO A 67 -13.24 2.64 -0.84
N ALA A 68 -13.35 1.32 -0.99
CA ALA A 68 -12.79 0.63 -2.15
C ALA A 68 -13.44 1.06 -3.49
N SER A 69 -14.70 1.52 -3.44
CA SER A 69 -15.44 2.02 -4.60
C SER A 69 -14.88 3.32 -5.17
N THR A 70 -14.17 4.11 -4.36
CA THR A 70 -13.54 5.36 -4.81
C THR A 70 -12.15 5.12 -5.37
N ILE A 71 -11.60 3.91 -5.27
CA ILE A 71 -10.26 3.60 -5.80
C ILE A 71 -10.35 3.43 -7.31
N PHE A 72 -9.53 4.20 -8.01
CA PHE A 72 -9.34 4.11 -9.45
C PHE A 72 -8.31 3.02 -9.79
N SER A 73 -7.11 3.10 -9.21
CA SER A 73 -6.04 2.12 -9.42
C SER A 73 -5.19 1.92 -8.16
N ILE A 74 -4.57 0.74 -8.07
CA ILE A 74 -3.48 0.44 -7.15
C ILE A 74 -2.32 -0.08 -7.98
N GLU A 75 -1.20 0.62 -7.96
CA GLU A 75 0.01 0.31 -8.72
C GLU A 75 1.16 0.05 -7.75
N ILE A 76 2.05 -0.88 -8.11
CA ILE A 76 3.16 -1.29 -7.26
C ILE A 76 4.43 -1.17 -8.08
N LEU A 77 5.25 -0.21 -7.69
CA LEU A 77 6.56 0.04 -8.27
C LEU A 77 7.61 -0.80 -7.54
N ASN A 78 8.49 -1.42 -8.30
CA ASN A 78 9.63 -2.11 -7.71
C ASN A 78 10.65 -1.11 -7.13
N GLY A 79 11.67 -1.60 -6.43
CA GLY A 79 12.67 -0.74 -5.77
C GLY A 79 13.44 0.19 -6.73
N ILE A 80 13.65 -0.23 -7.99
CA ILE A 80 14.32 0.58 -9.01
C ILE A 80 13.42 1.76 -9.40
N GLU A 81 12.18 1.46 -9.83
CA GLU A 81 11.19 2.48 -10.22
C GLU A 81 10.86 3.42 -9.07
N GLY A 82 10.67 2.87 -7.86
CA GLY A 82 10.43 3.62 -6.65
C GLY A 82 11.55 4.61 -6.36
N THR A 83 12.80 4.17 -6.48
CA THR A 83 13.96 5.05 -6.24
C THR A 83 14.07 6.13 -7.32
N THR A 84 13.78 5.80 -8.58
CA THR A 84 13.80 6.75 -9.71
C THR A 84 12.78 7.88 -9.53
N TYR A 85 11.55 7.57 -9.11
CA TYR A 85 10.46 8.56 -9.05
C TYR A 85 10.22 9.14 -7.64
N TYR A 86 10.54 8.40 -6.59
CA TYR A 86 10.22 8.75 -5.19
C TYR A 86 11.46 8.81 -4.28
N GLY A 87 12.66 8.66 -4.83
CA GLY A 87 13.94 8.86 -4.13
C GLY A 87 14.44 7.65 -3.33
N SER A 88 15.64 7.78 -2.77
CA SER A 88 16.42 6.67 -2.17
C SER A 88 15.72 5.89 -1.05
N ASN A 89 14.73 6.50 -0.38
CA ASN A 89 13.94 5.86 0.68
C ASN A 89 12.89 4.86 0.14
N ALA A 90 12.78 4.74 -1.19
CA ALA A 90 11.84 3.85 -1.87
C ALA A 90 12.50 2.55 -2.39
N VAL A 91 13.66 2.18 -1.83
CA VAL A 91 14.40 0.95 -2.22
C VAL A 91 13.57 -0.33 -2.04
N SER A 92 12.68 -0.35 -1.04
CA SER A 92 11.75 -1.44 -0.76
C SER A 92 10.54 -1.47 -1.71
N GLY A 93 10.43 -0.48 -2.60
CA GLY A 93 9.32 -0.27 -3.53
C GLY A 93 8.31 0.79 -3.08
N VAL A 94 7.38 1.12 -3.98
CA VAL A 94 6.32 2.11 -3.74
C VAL A 94 4.98 1.52 -4.15
N ILE A 95 3.95 1.79 -3.36
CA ILE A 95 2.56 1.45 -3.66
C ILE A 95 1.81 2.76 -3.88
N LEU A 96 1.24 2.92 -5.07
CA LEU A 96 0.47 4.09 -5.45
C LEU A 96 -1.01 3.72 -5.48
N ILE A 97 -1.81 4.45 -4.71
CA ILE A 97 -3.26 4.33 -4.69
C ILE A 97 -3.81 5.62 -5.29
N ARG A 98 -4.54 5.51 -6.40
CA ARG A 98 -5.26 6.64 -7.01
C ARG A 98 -6.74 6.51 -6.75
N THR A 99 -7.37 7.59 -6.32
CA THR A 99 -8.82 7.67 -6.18
C THR A 99 -9.45 8.32 -7.40
N LYS A 100 -10.72 7.99 -7.64
CA LYS A 100 -11.53 8.52 -8.75
C LYS A 100 -11.75 10.04 -8.62
N ASN A 101 -11.64 10.61 -7.42
CA ASN A 101 -11.91 12.02 -7.14
C ASN A 101 -10.64 12.89 -7.09
N GLY A 102 -9.45 12.29 -7.01
CA GLY A 102 -8.16 13.00 -6.95
C GLY A 102 -7.45 13.11 -8.30
N SER A 103 -8.16 12.90 -9.41
CA SER A 103 -7.65 13.00 -10.79
C SER A 103 -8.27 14.16 -11.54
#